data_AF-A0A7J2HNW8-F1
#
_entry.id   AF-A0A7J2HNW8-F1
#
_cell.length_a   1.000
_cell.length_b   1.000
_cell.length_c   1.000
_cell.angle_alpha   90.00
_cell.angle_beta   90.00
_cell.angle_gamma   90.00
#
_symmetry.space_group_name_H-M   'P 1'
#
loop_
_entity.id
_entity.type
_entity.pdbx_description
1 polymer ?
#
loop_
_entity_poly.entity_id
_entity_poly.type
_entity_poly.pdbx_seq_one_letter_code
_entity_poly.pdbx_strand_id
1 'polypeptide(L)'
;KDPEVLKAIDDMEEKMRDIGISAYSVVDGIKRINLGRIPERSLLLDNIYPILIKQGMAFVDEKYSKTLISLNVPSGLSIDEYTALVQRINEIIDSTNIPDGHIYHVTGATAINVAINNILFEQQIRSLFISLLFVFAALIIIFRSSLYALLTMIPIGFVLVWEPGILVTLDISLSVITIVIASIIVGTGIDYGIHITQRMREELRYGLKKREAVKKAIEKTGLSLVEAALTTVAGLLAVYFVNVPALQSFVKVIIAMILLSLVGAVFILPAFYRLKMVK
;
A
#
# COMPACT_ATOMS: atom_id res chain seq x y z
N LYS A 1 -15.11 -37.46 -8.24
CA LYS A 1 -16.29 -37.78 -9.10
C LYS A 1 -17.52 -38.06 -8.24
N ASP A 2 -17.73 -37.23 -7.23
CA ASP A 2 -18.81 -37.42 -6.27
C ASP A 2 -19.90 -36.38 -6.55
N PRO A 3 -21.15 -36.81 -6.82
CA PRO A 3 -22.29 -35.90 -6.98
C PRO A 3 -22.49 -34.91 -5.82
N GLU A 4 -22.18 -35.29 -4.58
CA GLU A 4 -22.33 -34.38 -3.43
C GLU A 4 -21.29 -33.25 -3.46
N VAL A 5 -20.05 -33.58 -3.81
CA VAL A 5 -18.99 -32.58 -4.04
C VAL A 5 -19.37 -31.63 -5.17
N LEU A 6 -19.95 -32.14 -6.26
CA LEU A 6 -20.39 -31.30 -7.38
C LEU A 6 -21.54 -30.37 -6.99
N LYS A 7 -22.49 -30.84 -6.16
CA LYS A 7 -23.57 -29.98 -5.63
C LYS A 7 -23.04 -28.90 -4.70
N ALA A 8 -22.09 -29.22 -3.83
CA ALA A 8 -21.46 -28.22 -2.96
C ALA A 8 -20.72 -27.13 -3.75
N ILE A 9 -20.06 -27.51 -4.86
CA ILE A 9 -19.44 -26.54 -5.78
C ILE A 9 -20.51 -25.68 -6.47
N ASP A 10 -21.60 -26.28 -6.92
CA ASP A 10 -22.72 -25.58 -7.56
C ASP A 10 -23.37 -24.54 -6.65
N ASP A 11 -23.69 -24.92 -5.41
CA ASP A 11 -24.27 -24.03 -4.40
C ASP A 11 -23.32 -22.86 -4.09
N MET A 12 -22.02 -23.11 -4.09
CA MET A 12 -21.01 -22.07 -3.90
C MET A 12 -20.95 -21.10 -5.08
N GLU A 13 -21.04 -21.60 -6.32
CA GLU A 13 -21.07 -20.77 -7.52
C GLU A 13 -22.32 -19.90 -7.58
N GLU A 14 -23.48 -20.41 -7.16
CA GLU A 14 -24.72 -19.62 -7.05
C GLU A 14 -24.56 -18.46 -6.06
N LYS A 15 -24.01 -18.73 -4.87
CA LYS A 15 -23.71 -17.66 -3.89
C LYS A 15 -22.73 -16.61 -4.45
N MET A 16 -21.76 -17.01 -5.27
CA MET A 16 -20.83 -16.08 -5.93
C MET A 16 -21.55 -15.25 -7.01
N ARG A 17 -22.49 -15.85 -7.76
CA ARG A 17 -23.31 -15.14 -8.76
C ARG A 17 -24.24 -14.12 -8.11
N ASP A 18 -24.77 -14.40 -6.93
CA ASP A 18 -25.61 -13.48 -6.16
C ASP A 18 -24.88 -12.19 -5.76
N ILE A 19 -23.57 -12.27 -5.55
CA ILE A 19 -22.72 -11.09 -5.27
C ILE A 19 -22.14 -10.45 -6.55
N GLY A 20 -22.64 -10.83 -7.73
CA GLY A 20 -22.26 -10.25 -9.02
C GLY A 20 -20.96 -10.79 -9.62
N ILE A 21 -20.46 -11.94 -9.14
CA ILE A 21 -19.25 -12.58 -9.68
C ILE A 21 -19.66 -13.73 -10.59
N SER A 22 -19.12 -13.74 -11.81
CA SER A 22 -19.30 -14.91 -12.68
C SER A 22 -18.31 -15.99 -12.28
N ALA A 23 -18.82 -17.11 -11.75
CA ALA A 23 -18.03 -18.28 -11.40
C ALA A 23 -18.25 -19.41 -12.42
N TYR A 24 -17.16 -20.05 -12.83
CA TYR A 24 -17.15 -21.16 -13.78
C TYR A 24 -16.31 -22.33 -13.27
N SER A 25 -16.85 -23.56 -13.33
CA SER A 25 -16.08 -24.76 -13.01
C SER A 25 -16.43 -25.97 -13.89
N VAL A 26 -15.96 -27.14 -13.48
CA VAL A 26 -16.35 -28.42 -14.07
C VAL A 26 -17.85 -28.70 -13.96
N VAL A 27 -18.54 -28.11 -12.97
CA VAL A 27 -20.00 -28.28 -12.79
C VAL A 27 -20.77 -27.71 -13.97
N ASP A 28 -20.41 -26.52 -14.46
CA ASP A 28 -21.03 -25.93 -15.66
C ASP A 28 -20.83 -26.83 -16.89
N GLY A 29 -19.63 -27.40 -17.04
CA GLY A 29 -19.33 -28.37 -18.09
C GLY A 29 -20.22 -29.60 -18.00
N ILE A 30 -20.37 -30.17 -16.81
CA ILE A 30 -21.24 -31.33 -16.56
C ILE A 30 -22.69 -30.99 -16.87
N LYS A 31 -23.20 -29.86 -16.37
CA LYS A 31 -24.56 -29.38 -16.65
C LYS A 31 -24.79 -29.19 -18.15
N ARG A 32 -23.80 -28.66 -18.89
CA ARG A 32 -23.89 -28.47 -20.34
C ARG A 32 -24.08 -29.80 -21.10
N ILE A 33 -23.42 -30.87 -20.66
CA ILE A 33 -23.54 -32.20 -21.27
C ILE A 33 -24.80 -32.94 -20.77
N ASN A 34 -25.17 -32.76 -19.51
CA ASN A 34 -26.25 -33.49 -18.84
C ASN A 34 -27.53 -32.65 -18.68
N LEU A 35 -27.93 -31.93 -19.73
CA LEU A 35 -29.22 -31.21 -19.83
C LEU A 35 -29.53 -30.29 -18.64
N GLY A 36 -28.51 -29.60 -18.13
CA GLY A 36 -28.62 -28.64 -17.04
C GLY A 36 -28.59 -29.23 -15.64
N ARG A 37 -28.41 -30.55 -15.47
CA ARG A 37 -28.47 -31.22 -14.15
C ARG A 37 -27.16 -31.91 -13.78
N ILE A 38 -26.89 -32.01 -12.48
CA ILE A 38 -25.80 -32.83 -11.94
C ILE A 38 -26.30 -34.29 -11.82
N PRO A 39 -25.61 -35.29 -12.39
CA PRO A 39 -26.00 -36.70 -12.25
C PRO A 39 -25.98 -37.17 -10.79
N GLU A 40 -27.01 -37.89 -10.35
CA GLU A 40 -27.07 -38.45 -8.98
C GLU A 40 -26.17 -39.68 -8.77
N ARG A 41 -25.77 -40.35 -9.87
CA ARG A 41 -24.93 -41.55 -9.83
C ARG A 41 -23.53 -41.24 -10.34
N SER A 42 -22.52 -41.57 -9.55
CA SER A 42 -21.10 -41.40 -9.89
C SER A 42 -20.70 -42.10 -11.20
N LEU A 43 -21.30 -43.26 -11.51
CA LEU A 43 -21.08 -44.01 -12.76
C LEU A 43 -21.38 -43.18 -14.03
N LEU A 44 -22.32 -42.25 -13.98
CA LEU A 44 -22.63 -41.39 -15.14
C LEU A 44 -21.53 -40.36 -15.39
N LEU A 45 -20.82 -39.96 -14.34
CA LEU A 45 -19.70 -39.03 -14.44
C LEU A 45 -18.52 -39.66 -15.20
N ASP A 46 -18.31 -40.98 -15.10
CA ASP A 46 -17.25 -41.68 -15.83
C ASP A 46 -17.35 -41.53 -17.35
N ASN A 47 -18.56 -41.32 -17.87
CA ASN A 47 -18.81 -41.08 -19.29
C ASN A 47 -18.70 -39.59 -19.67
N ILE A 48 -18.97 -38.68 -18.73
CA ILE A 48 -19.00 -37.23 -18.98
C ILE A 48 -17.59 -36.63 -18.90
N TYR A 49 -16.79 -37.03 -17.92
CA TYR A 49 -15.44 -36.48 -17.72
C TYR A 49 -14.51 -36.62 -18.94
N PRO A 50 -14.43 -37.76 -19.64
CA PRO A 50 -13.61 -37.89 -20.85
C PRO A 50 -14.01 -36.90 -21.95
N ILE A 51 -15.32 -36.61 -22.08
CA ILE A 51 -15.83 -35.64 -23.05
C ILE A 51 -15.40 -34.23 -22.66
N LEU A 52 -15.51 -33.87 -21.39
CA LEU A 52 -15.08 -32.57 -20.88
C LEU A 52 -13.58 -32.33 -21.04
N ILE A 53 -12.76 -33.34 -20.73
CA ILE A 53 -11.30 -33.27 -20.91
C ILE A 53 -10.97 -33.07 -22.40
N LYS A 54 -11.60 -33.84 -23.30
CA LYS A 54 -11.38 -33.71 -24.75
C LYS A 54 -11.78 -32.34 -25.30
N GLN A 55 -12.77 -31.69 -24.69
CA GLN A 55 -13.22 -30.35 -25.07
C GLN A 55 -12.46 -29.23 -24.34
N GLY A 56 -11.47 -29.54 -23.50
CA GLY A 56 -10.72 -28.56 -22.72
C GLY A 56 -11.56 -27.83 -21.66
N MET A 57 -12.70 -28.39 -21.28
CA MET A 57 -13.64 -27.82 -20.30
C MET A 57 -13.55 -28.46 -18.92
N ALA A 58 -12.76 -29.52 -18.76
CA ALA A 58 -12.46 -30.09 -17.45
C ALA A 58 -11.29 -29.34 -16.82
N PHE A 59 -11.58 -28.44 -15.89
CA PHE A 59 -10.57 -27.85 -15.00
C PHE A 59 -10.16 -28.84 -13.90
N VAL A 60 -9.89 -30.10 -14.24
CA VAL A 60 -9.73 -31.21 -13.29
C VAL A 60 -8.43 -31.97 -13.57
N ASP A 61 -7.76 -32.37 -12.49
CA ASP A 61 -6.55 -33.22 -12.52
C ASP A 61 -6.84 -34.64 -13.06
N GLU A 62 -5.82 -35.32 -13.61
CA GLU A 62 -5.90 -36.70 -14.13
C GLU A 62 -6.50 -37.69 -13.12
N LYS A 63 -6.24 -37.48 -11.82
CA LYS A 63 -6.79 -38.33 -10.74
C LYS A 63 -8.18 -37.92 -10.27
N TYR A 64 -8.78 -36.89 -10.87
CA TYR A 64 -10.07 -36.31 -10.44
C TYR A 64 -10.10 -35.86 -8.97
N SER A 65 -8.92 -35.55 -8.42
CA SER A 65 -8.73 -35.20 -7.00
C SER A 65 -8.74 -33.70 -6.76
N LYS A 66 -8.50 -32.90 -7.81
CA LYS A 66 -8.42 -31.44 -7.74
C LYS A 66 -9.22 -30.84 -8.89
N THR A 67 -9.89 -29.73 -8.62
CA THR A 67 -10.57 -28.92 -9.62
C THR A 67 -10.24 -27.45 -9.43
N LEU A 68 -10.27 -26.67 -10.51
CA LEU A 68 -10.17 -25.21 -10.47
C LEU A 68 -11.54 -24.59 -10.73
N ILE A 69 -11.85 -23.55 -9.96
CA ILE A 69 -13.05 -22.71 -10.11
C ILE A 69 -12.54 -21.34 -10.54
N SER A 70 -12.96 -20.90 -11.72
CA SER A 70 -12.53 -19.62 -12.30
C SER A 70 -13.55 -18.55 -11.94
N LEU A 71 -13.08 -17.47 -11.33
CA LEU A 71 -13.89 -16.32 -10.96
C LEU A 71 -13.55 -15.14 -11.87
N ASN A 72 -14.54 -14.61 -12.57
CA ASN A 72 -14.42 -13.37 -13.31
C ASN A 72 -14.88 -12.21 -12.43
N VAL A 73 -13.92 -11.40 -12.03
CA VAL A 73 -14.13 -10.24 -11.18
C VAL A 73 -14.38 -9.00 -12.05
N PRO A 74 -15.34 -8.13 -11.72
CA PRO A 74 -15.54 -6.87 -12.42
C PRO A 74 -14.27 -6.01 -12.47
N SER A 75 -14.03 -5.36 -13.61
CA SER A 75 -12.95 -4.39 -13.80
C SER A 75 -13.37 -2.99 -13.36
N GLY A 76 -12.42 -2.18 -12.89
CA GLY A 76 -12.65 -0.77 -12.58
C GLY A 76 -13.13 -0.49 -11.15
N LEU A 77 -13.06 -1.48 -10.27
CA LEU A 77 -13.29 -1.29 -8.84
C LEU A 77 -12.08 -0.61 -8.18
N SER A 78 -12.32 0.11 -7.10
CA SER A 78 -11.29 0.60 -6.19
C SER A 78 -10.62 -0.55 -5.42
N ILE A 79 -9.46 -0.28 -4.82
CA ILE A 79 -8.75 -1.27 -4.01
C ILE A 79 -9.57 -1.73 -2.80
N ASP A 80 -10.35 -0.83 -2.19
CA ASP A 80 -11.20 -1.13 -1.05
C ASP A 80 -12.37 -2.03 -1.46
N GLU A 81 -12.97 -1.78 -2.63
CA GLU A 81 -14.00 -2.63 -3.21
C GLU A 81 -13.45 -4.01 -3.57
N TYR A 82 -12.25 -4.09 -4.17
CA TYR A 82 -11.59 -5.38 -4.42
C TYR A 82 -11.29 -6.12 -3.11
N THR A 83 -10.89 -5.40 -2.06
CA THR A 83 -10.62 -5.99 -0.74
C THR A 83 -11.90 -6.57 -0.14
N ALA A 84 -12.99 -5.80 -0.12
CA ALA A 84 -14.28 -6.25 0.37
C ALA A 84 -14.82 -7.44 -0.46
N LEU A 85 -14.60 -7.43 -1.77
CA LEU A 85 -15.03 -8.52 -2.65
C LEU A 85 -14.24 -9.81 -2.38
N VAL A 86 -12.91 -9.73 -2.29
CA VAL A 86 -12.04 -10.87 -1.95
C VAL A 86 -12.42 -11.43 -0.58
N GLN A 87 -12.72 -10.57 0.40
CA GLN A 87 -13.17 -11.01 1.72
C GLN A 87 -14.50 -11.75 1.64
N ARG A 88 -15.50 -11.22 0.93
CA ARG A 88 -16.80 -11.89 0.73
C ARG A 88 -16.66 -13.25 0.03
N ILE A 89 -15.78 -13.35 -0.96
CA ILE A 89 -15.48 -14.62 -1.63
C ILE A 89 -14.91 -15.62 -0.61
N ASN A 90 -13.95 -15.21 0.22
CA ASN A 90 -13.36 -16.08 1.23
C ASN A 90 -14.37 -16.47 2.32
N GLU A 91 -15.29 -15.58 2.71
CA GLU A 91 -16.38 -15.91 3.64
C GLU A 91 -17.34 -16.97 3.05
N ILE A 92 -17.66 -16.86 1.75
CA ILE A 92 -18.45 -17.90 1.04
C ILE A 92 -17.68 -19.23 1.05
N ILE A 93 -16.39 -19.21 0.74
CA ILE A 93 -15.51 -20.39 0.76
C ILE A 93 -15.50 -21.04 2.15
N ASP A 94 -15.29 -20.26 3.21
CA ASP A 94 -15.22 -20.74 4.59
C ASP A 94 -16.56 -21.31 5.08
N SER A 95 -17.68 -20.81 4.54
CA SER A 95 -19.04 -21.32 4.82
C SER A 95 -19.42 -22.58 4.03
N THR A 96 -18.63 -22.96 3.02
CA THR A 96 -18.94 -24.06 2.11
C THR A 96 -18.22 -25.33 2.56
N ASN A 97 -18.99 -26.36 2.91
CA ASN A 97 -18.44 -27.66 3.27
C ASN A 97 -18.39 -28.57 2.03
N ILE A 98 -17.21 -29.08 1.68
CA ILE A 98 -17.05 -30.10 0.64
C ILE A 98 -16.80 -31.46 1.31
N PRO A 99 -17.62 -32.50 1.04
CA PRO A 99 -17.38 -33.85 1.54
C PRO A 99 -15.97 -34.35 1.17
N ASP A 100 -15.23 -34.84 2.16
CA ASP A 100 -13.88 -35.40 2.01
C ASP A 100 -12.89 -34.49 1.24
N GLY A 101 -13.08 -33.17 1.31
CA GLY A 101 -12.31 -32.20 0.54
C GLY A 101 -12.11 -30.86 1.24
N HIS A 102 -11.30 -30.02 0.61
CA HIS A 102 -11.01 -28.67 1.10
C HIS A 102 -11.02 -27.68 -0.07
N ILE A 103 -11.54 -26.48 0.19
CA ILE A 103 -11.46 -25.35 -0.72
C ILE A 103 -10.38 -24.40 -0.18
N TYR A 104 -9.48 -23.96 -1.06
CA TYR A 104 -8.48 -22.95 -0.71
C TYR A 104 -9.02 -21.55 -0.97
N HIS A 105 -8.56 -20.58 -0.18
CA HIS A 105 -8.88 -19.16 -0.38
C HIS A 105 -8.53 -18.69 -1.78
N VAL A 106 -9.28 -17.68 -2.24
CA VAL A 106 -9.17 -17.16 -3.61
C VAL A 106 -7.75 -16.69 -3.92
N THR A 107 -7.29 -17.03 -5.12
CA THR A 107 -5.97 -16.65 -5.64
C THR A 107 -6.12 -15.98 -7.01
N GLY A 108 -4.99 -15.64 -7.63
CA GLY A 108 -4.91 -14.89 -8.87
C GLY A 108 -4.50 -13.44 -8.65
N ALA A 109 -4.25 -12.73 -9.74
CA ALA A 109 -3.63 -11.40 -9.70
C ALA A 109 -4.38 -10.42 -8.79
N THR A 110 -5.71 -10.37 -8.84
CA THR A 110 -6.52 -9.47 -8.01
C THR A 110 -6.39 -9.77 -6.52
N ALA A 111 -6.58 -11.03 -6.12
CA ALA A 111 -6.48 -11.44 -4.71
C ALA A 111 -5.06 -11.24 -4.15
N ILE A 112 -4.04 -11.57 -4.95
CA ILE A 112 -2.64 -11.36 -4.59
C ILE A 112 -2.33 -9.87 -4.43
N ASN A 113 -2.81 -9.01 -5.35
CA ASN A 113 -2.59 -7.57 -5.27
C ASN A 113 -3.27 -6.95 -4.05
N VAL A 114 -4.50 -7.38 -3.72
CA VAL A 114 -5.19 -6.97 -2.48
C VAL A 114 -4.36 -7.36 -1.25
N ALA A 115 -3.93 -8.62 -1.18
CA ALA A 115 -3.13 -9.11 -0.04
C ALA A 115 -1.81 -8.34 0.10
N ILE A 116 -1.10 -8.10 -1.02
CA ILE A 116 0.14 -7.32 -1.03
C ILE A 116 -0.14 -5.88 -0.57
N ASN A 117 -1.17 -5.21 -1.09
CA ASN A 117 -1.48 -3.83 -0.69
C ASN A 117 -1.82 -3.72 0.80
N ASN A 118 -2.61 -4.64 1.35
CA ASN A 118 -2.95 -4.65 2.77
C ASN A 118 -1.70 -4.82 3.65
N ILE A 119 -0.84 -5.78 3.31
CA ILE A 119 0.43 -5.97 4.02
C ILE A 119 1.28 -4.71 3.91
N LEU A 120 1.43 -4.14 2.71
CA LEU A 120 2.24 -2.94 2.53
C LEU A 120 1.69 -1.76 3.33
N PHE A 121 0.39 -1.53 3.34
CA PHE A 121 -0.22 -0.43 4.09
C PHE A 121 0.03 -0.56 5.60
N GLU A 122 -0.20 -1.74 6.18
CA GLU A 122 0.09 -2.00 7.59
C GLU A 122 1.58 -1.81 7.92
N GLN A 123 2.47 -2.33 7.05
CA GLN A 123 3.91 -2.17 7.22
C GLN A 123 4.35 -0.70 7.12
N GLN A 124 3.71 0.10 6.26
CA GLN A 124 3.99 1.52 6.13
C GLN A 124 3.66 2.25 7.43
N ILE A 125 2.44 2.07 7.94
CA ILE A 125 2.01 2.70 9.20
C ILE A 125 2.93 2.31 10.35
N ARG A 126 3.25 1.02 10.47
CA ARG A 126 4.11 0.51 11.54
C ARG A 126 5.52 1.08 11.46
N SER A 127 6.14 1.03 10.29
CA SER A 127 7.50 1.54 10.08
C SER A 127 7.57 3.06 10.26
N LEU A 128 6.56 3.79 9.80
CA LEU A 128 6.42 5.22 9.98
C LEU A 128 6.37 5.60 11.46
N PHE A 129 5.50 4.93 12.23
CA PHE A 129 5.36 5.20 13.66
C PHE A 129 6.67 4.93 14.43
N ILE A 130 7.31 3.80 14.15
CA ILE A 130 8.60 3.43 14.75
C ILE A 130 9.68 4.46 14.38
N SER A 131 9.75 4.88 13.12
CA SER A 131 10.73 5.87 12.65
C SER A 131 10.53 7.23 13.31
N LEU A 132 9.29 7.73 13.35
CA LEU A 132 8.94 8.99 14.02
C LEU A 132 9.26 8.94 15.53
N LEU A 133 9.02 7.81 16.19
CA LEU A 133 9.36 7.63 17.60
C LEU A 133 10.88 7.72 17.83
N PHE A 134 11.68 7.04 17.01
CA PHE A 134 13.14 7.08 17.12
C PHE A 134 13.69 8.47 16.79
N VAL A 135 13.17 9.14 15.76
CA VAL A 135 13.55 10.52 15.44
C VAL A 135 13.17 11.45 16.58
N PHE A 136 11.97 11.35 17.14
CA PHE A 136 11.55 12.17 18.28
C PHE A 136 12.49 11.98 19.50
N ALA A 137 12.82 10.73 19.82
CA ALA A 137 13.75 10.41 20.90
C ALA A 137 15.15 11.01 20.64
N ALA A 138 15.67 10.87 19.42
CA ALA A 138 16.96 11.46 19.03
C ALA A 138 16.94 12.99 19.13
N LEU A 139 15.87 13.65 18.68
CA LEU A 139 15.72 15.10 18.77
C LEU A 139 15.61 15.59 20.22
N ILE A 140 14.97 14.83 21.11
CA ILE A 140 14.98 15.13 22.55
C ILE A 140 16.40 15.11 23.09
N ILE A 141 17.22 14.13 22.71
CA ILE A 141 18.62 14.02 23.14
C ILE A 141 19.43 15.21 22.61
N ILE A 142 19.30 15.54 21.32
CA ILE A 142 20.03 16.63 20.65
C ILE A 142 19.64 17.98 21.24
N PHE A 143 18.35 18.28 21.33
CA PHE A 143 17.88 19.59 21.77
C PHE A 143 17.74 19.71 23.29
N ARG A 144 17.76 18.59 24.02
CA ARG A 144 17.48 18.53 25.47
C ARG A 144 16.14 19.17 25.82
N SER A 145 15.15 19.05 24.93
CA SER A 145 13.84 19.65 25.08
C SER A 145 12.82 19.02 24.14
N SER A 146 11.73 18.49 24.73
CA SER A 146 10.60 17.90 23.99
C SER A 146 9.86 18.93 23.13
N LEU A 147 9.80 20.20 23.53
CA LEU A 147 9.17 21.25 22.74
C LEU A 147 9.94 21.49 21.42
N TYR A 148 11.26 21.66 21.49
CA TYR A 148 12.08 21.86 20.29
C TYR A 148 12.09 20.62 19.40
N ALA A 149 12.07 19.42 19.99
CA ALA A 149 11.90 18.18 19.24
C ALA A 149 10.55 18.14 18.49
N LEU A 150 9.44 18.44 19.17
CA LEU A 150 8.11 18.44 18.57
C LEU A 150 7.99 19.50 17.46
N LEU A 151 8.48 20.71 17.70
CA LEU A 151 8.49 21.78 16.68
C LEU A 151 9.25 21.35 15.44
N THR A 152 10.43 20.74 15.61
CA THR A 152 11.27 20.27 14.50
C THR A 152 10.57 19.18 13.67
N MET A 153 9.65 18.42 14.27
CA MET A 153 8.89 17.40 13.56
C MET A 153 7.68 17.95 12.77
N ILE A 154 7.30 19.22 12.93
CA ILE A 154 6.13 19.78 12.25
C ILE A 154 6.26 19.73 10.72
N PRO A 155 7.39 20.15 10.11
CA PRO A 155 7.58 20.02 8.66
C PRO A 155 7.43 18.60 8.16
N ILE A 156 8.02 17.61 8.86
CA ILE A 156 7.95 16.23 8.41
C ILE A 156 6.54 15.68 8.55
N GLY A 157 5.81 16.02 9.62
CA GLY A 157 4.41 15.65 9.78
C GLY A 157 3.54 16.20 8.63
N PHE A 158 3.77 17.45 8.23
CA PHE A 158 3.11 18.03 7.06
C PHE A 158 3.43 17.24 5.79
N VAL A 159 4.72 16.99 5.52
CA VAL A 159 5.18 16.27 4.33
C VAL A 159 4.56 14.87 4.23
N LEU A 160 4.53 14.12 5.34
CA LEU A 160 3.96 12.78 5.40
C LEU A 160 2.45 12.74 5.13
N VAL A 161 1.69 13.75 5.57
CA VAL A 161 0.26 13.84 5.26
C VAL A 161 0.01 14.02 3.76
N TRP A 162 0.95 14.67 3.04
CA TRP A 162 0.85 14.89 1.60
C TRP A 162 1.36 13.72 0.75
N GLU A 163 2.08 12.75 1.33
CA GLU A 163 2.63 11.60 0.60
C GLU A 163 1.54 10.81 -0.16
N PRO A 164 0.42 10.38 0.47
CA PRO A 164 -0.65 9.69 -0.27
C PRO A 164 -1.25 10.55 -1.37
N GLY A 165 -1.36 11.85 -1.16
CA GLY A 165 -1.84 12.81 -2.16
C GLY A 165 -0.92 12.89 -3.38
N ILE A 166 0.40 12.86 -3.17
CA ILE A 166 1.40 12.83 -4.25
C ILE A 166 1.30 11.52 -5.05
N LEU A 167 1.17 10.38 -4.36
CA LEU A 167 1.00 9.07 -5.01
C LEU A 167 -0.24 9.04 -5.92
N VAL A 168 -1.39 9.51 -5.41
CA VAL A 168 -2.64 9.58 -6.18
C VAL A 168 -2.53 10.57 -7.34
N THR A 169 -1.94 11.75 -7.13
CA THR A 169 -1.81 12.78 -8.17
C THR A 169 -0.90 12.33 -9.32
N LEU A 170 0.11 11.51 -9.02
CA LEU A 170 1.05 10.99 -10.00
C LEU A 170 0.63 9.65 -10.62
N ASP A 171 -0.52 9.09 -10.22
CA ASP A 171 -1.00 7.77 -10.62
C ASP A 171 0.03 6.65 -10.31
N ILE A 172 0.63 6.71 -9.12
CA ILE A 172 1.64 5.76 -8.65
C ILE A 172 1.02 4.89 -7.55
N SER A 173 0.89 3.59 -7.83
CA SER A 173 0.41 2.61 -6.85
C SER A 173 1.42 2.37 -5.72
N LEU A 174 0.90 1.95 -4.56
CA LEU A 174 1.74 1.47 -3.47
C LEU A 174 2.44 0.17 -3.88
N SER A 175 3.73 0.08 -3.58
CA SER A 175 4.58 -1.05 -3.96
C SER A 175 5.66 -1.25 -2.90
N VAL A 176 6.38 -2.37 -3.01
CA VAL A 176 7.54 -2.67 -2.15
C VAL A 176 8.62 -1.58 -2.23
N ILE A 177 8.69 -0.82 -3.33
CA ILE A 177 9.67 0.27 -3.49
C ILE A 177 9.11 1.59 -2.94
N THR A 178 7.82 1.89 -3.15
CA THR A 178 7.26 3.18 -2.71
C THR A 178 6.98 3.22 -1.22
N ILE A 179 6.75 2.07 -0.57
CA ILE A 179 6.51 1.99 0.88
C ILE A 179 7.68 2.52 1.74
N VAL A 180 8.93 2.39 1.27
CA VAL A 180 10.10 2.85 2.02
C VAL A 180 10.30 4.36 1.94
N ILE A 181 9.56 5.07 1.09
CA ILE A 181 9.71 6.52 0.92
C ILE A 181 9.36 7.25 2.21
N ALA A 182 8.23 6.88 2.85
CA ALA A 182 7.79 7.44 4.13
C ALA A 182 8.88 7.38 5.21
N SER A 183 9.60 6.25 5.33
CA SER A 183 10.66 6.10 6.34
C SER A 183 11.95 6.82 5.96
N ILE A 184 12.31 6.84 4.67
CA ILE A 184 13.46 7.59 4.16
C ILE A 184 13.27 9.09 4.35
N ILE A 185 12.08 9.62 4.05
CA ILE A 185 11.81 11.06 4.21
C ILE A 185 11.78 11.46 5.68
N VAL A 186 11.39 10.57 6.60
CA VAL A 186 11.51 10.85 8.04
C VAL A 186 12.96 11.12 8.44
N GLY A 187 13.92 10.37 7.89
CA GLY A 187 15.34 10.57 8.15
C GLY A 187 15.95 11.75 7.38
N THR A 188 15.68 11.86 6.08
CA THR A 188 16.31 12.87 5.20
C THR A 188 15.61 14.22 5.24
N GLY A 189 14.29 14.23 5.42
CA GLY A 189 13.46 15.43 5.46
C GLY A 189 13.54 16.16 6.80
N ILE A 190 13.72 15.44 7.92
CA ILE A 190 13.81 16.07 9.24
C ILE A 190 15.03 16.98 9.37
N ASP A 191 16.12 16.70 8.63
CA ASP A 191 17.37 17.45 8.67
C ASP A 191 17.16 18.95 8.38
N TYR A 192 16.27 19.29 7.45
CA TYR A 192 15.94 20.69 7.17
C TYR A 192 15.33 21.39 8.38
N GLY A 193 14.42 20.71 9.08
CA GLY A 193 13.86 21.18 10.34
C GLY A 193 14.94 21.34 11.41
N ILE A 194 15.85 20.37 11.53
CA ILE A 194 16.94 20.38 12.52
C ILE A 194 17.83 21.60 12.31
N HIS A 195 18.27 21.86 11.07
CA HIS A 195 19.15 22.98 10.76
C HIS A 195 18.50 24.34 11.06
N ILE A 196 17.21 24.51 10.71
CA ILE A 196 16.46 25.74 11.05
C ILE A 196 16.28 25.86 12.56
N THR A 197 15.83 24.81 13.24
CA THR A 197 15.65 24.80 14.71
C THR A 197 16.95 25.12 15.43
N GLN A 198 18.06 24.53 15.00
CA GLN A 198 19.36 24.74 15.63
C GLN A 198 19.79 26.20 15.50
N ARG A 199 19.70 26.77 14.29
CA ARG A 199 20.02 28.19 14.07
C ARG A 199 19.09 29.12 14.83
N MET A 200 17.79 28.80 14.88
CA MET A 200 16.82 29.52 15.69
C MET A 200 17.23 29.56 17.16
N ARG A 201 17.65 28.43 17.72
CA ARG A 201 18.08 28.33 19.12
C ARG A 201 19.36 29.11 19.38
N GLU A 202 20.31 29.10 18.46
CA GLU A 202 21.54 29.90 18.56
C GLU A 202 21.22 31.40 18.61
N GLU A 203 20.40 31.90 17.68
CA GLU A 203 20.05 33.32 17.61
C GLU A 203 19.20 33.77 18.82
N LEU A 204 18.31 32.91 19.35
CA LEU A 204 17.59 33.17 20.61
C LEU A 204 18.54 33.21 21.81
N ARG A 205 19.54 32.33 21.88
CA ARG A 205 20.57 32.34 22.94
C ARG A 205 21.45 33.59 22.90
N TYR A 206 21.64 34.18 21.72
CA TYR A 206 22.29 35.48 21.56
C TYR A 206 21.39 36.68 21.96
N GLY A 207 20.18 36.42 22.46
CA GLY A 207 19.28 37.44 22.98
C GLY A 207 18.42 38.14 21.93
N LEU A 208 18.41 37.66 20.67
CA LEU A 208 17.53 38.22 19.65
C LEU A 208 16.06 37.93 19.97
N LYS A 209 15.19 38.88 19.60
CA LYS A 209 13.75 38.66 19.68
C LYS A 209 13.35 37.57 18.67
N LYS A 210 12.31 36.79 18.99
CA LYS A 210 11.81 35.68 18.14
C LYS A 210 11.71 36.03 16.65
N ARG A 211 11.16 37.20 16.32
CA ARG A 211 10.99 37.65 14.92
C ARG A 211 12.33 37.86 14.21
N GLU A 212 13.31 38.43 14.92
CA GLU A 212 14.66 38.67 14.39
C GLU A 212 15.44 37.36 14.28
N ALA A 213 15.31 36.47 15.27
CA ALA A 213 15.87 35.12 15.22
C ALA A 213 15.35 34.33 14.02
N VAL A 214 14.03 34.36 13.75
CA VAL A 214 13.42 33.74 12.55
C VAL A 214 14.03 34.30 11.27
N LYS A 215 14.06 35.62 11.13
CA LYS A 215 14.62 36.26 9.95
C LYS A 215 16.06 35.81 9.70
N LYS A 216 16.88 35.86 10.74
CA LYS A 216 18.31 35.55 10.66
C LYS A 216 18.58 34.05 10.44
N ALA A 217 17.73 33.18 11.00
CA ALA A 217 17.82 31.75 10.74
C ALA A 217 17.54 31.40 9.28
N ILE A 218 16.52 32.01 8.68
CA ILE A 218 16.21 31.81 7.26
C ILE A 218 17.31 32.41 6.38
N GLU A 219 17.77 33.64 6.66
CA GLU A 219 18.82 34.30 5.87
C GLU A 219 20.14 33.52 5.87
N LYS A 220 20.53 32.93 7.00
CA LYS A 220 21.80 32.20 7.11
C LYS A 220 21.73 30.74 6.69
N THR A 221 20.62 30.08 6.96
CA THR A 221 20.53 28.61 6.79
C THR A 221 19.68 28.24 5.57
N GLY A 222 18.69 29.06 5.20
CA GLY A 222 17.76 28.75 4.12
C GLY A 222 18.43 28.49 2.77
N LEU A 223 19.40 29.32 2.37
CA LEU A 223 20.13 29.14 1.11
C LEU A 223 20.93 27.82 1.11
N SER A 224 21.63 27.51 2.21
CA SER A 224 22.36 26.25 2.33
C SER A 224 21.46 25.02 2.29
N LEU A 225 20.22 25.12 2.77
CA LEU A 225 19.25 24.02 2.66
C LEU A 225 18.75 23.84 1.23
N VAL A 226 18.58 24.93 0.47
CA VAL A 226 18.26 24.86 -0.96
C VAL A 226 19.40 24.17 -1.71
N GLU A 227 20.65 24.52 -1.43
CA GLU A 227 21.84 23.87 -2.01
C GLU A 227 21.88 22.36 -1.69
N ALA A 228 21.64 22.00 -0.43
CA ALA A 228 21.56 20.59 0.00
C ALA A 228 20.41 19.83 -0.67
N ALA A 229 19.25 20.45 -0.84
CA ALA A 229 18.13 19.85 -1.55
C ALA A 229 18.44 19.65 -3.03
N LEU A 230 19.03 20.65 -3.70
CA LEU A 230 19.38 20.57 -5.12
C LEU A 230 20.42 19.49 -5.40
N THR A 231 21.45 19.37 -4.57
CA THR A 231 22.45 18.30 -4.69
C THR A 231 21.83 16.91 -4.50
N THR A 232 20.92 16.77 -3.54
CA THR A 232 20.18 15.51 -3.31
C THR A 232 19.28 15.16 -4.50
N VAL A 233 18.53 16.15 -5.01
CA VAL A 233 17.67 15.99 -6.19
C VAL A 233 18.50 15.62 -7.41
N ALA A 234 19.65 16.25 -7.63
CA ALA A 234 20.55 15.91 -8.73
C ALA A 234 21.06 14.46 -8.63
N GLY A 235 21.41 13.98 -7.42
CA GLY A 235 21.78 12.60 -7.18
C GLY A 235 20.64 11.61 -7.47
N LEU A 236 19.42 11.93 -7.02
CA LEU A 236 18.24 11.10 -7.28
C LEU A 236 17.81 11.10 -8.75
N LEU A 237 18.00 12.22 -9.46
CA LEU A 237 17.73 12.31 -10.90
C LEU A 237 18.62 11.36 -11.70
N ALA A 238 19.82 11.02 -11.25
CA ALA A 238 20.63 9.97 -11.90
C ALA A 238 19.91 8.62 -11.90
N VAL A 239 19.20 8.28 -10.82
CA VAL A 239 18.41 7.05 -10.70
C VAL A 239 17.18 7.07 -11.60
N TYR A 240 16.61 8.25 -11.89
CA TYR A 240 15.46 8.39 -12.79
C TYR A 240 15.74 7.88 -14.22
N PHE A 241 16.98 8.01 -14.69
CA PHE A 241 17.37 7.56 -16.03
C PHE A 241 17.54 6.05 -16.15
N VAL A 242 17.48 5.31 -15.05
CA VAL A 242 17.44 3.84 -15.08
C VAL A 242 16.10 3.41 -15.67
N ASN A 243 16.12 2.55 -16.69
CA ASN A 243 14.93 2.06 -17.39
C ASN A 243 14.19 0.98 -16.57
N VAL A 244 13.80 1.33 -15.35
CA VAL A 244 13.03 0.51 -14.41
C VAL A 244 11.87 1.38 -13.89
N PRO A 245 10.62 1.16 -14.34
CA PRO A 245 9.49 2.03 -14.01
C PRO A 245 9.28 2.24 -12.51
N ALA A 246 9.51 1.21 -11.70
CA ALA A 246 9.37 1.30 -10.25
C ALA A 246 10.40 2.25 -9.61
N LEU A 247 11.63 2.32 -10.14
CA LEU A 247 12.64 3.30 -9.69
C LEU A 247 12.29 4.72 -10.14
N GLN A 248 11.75 4.87 -11.34
CA GLN A 248 11.29 6.18 -11.84
C GLN A 248 10.16 6.74 -10.98
N SER A 249 9.16 5.91 -10.66
CA SER A 249 8.07 6.28 -9.75
C SER A 249 8.59 6.63 -8.36
N PHE A 250 9.51 5.83 -7.82
CA PHE A 250 10.19 6.13 -6.56
C PHE A 250 10.85 7.52 -6.58
N VAL A 251 11.68 7.80 -7.60
CA VAL A 251 12.41 9.07 -7.72
C VAL A 251 11.46 10.26 -7.81
N LYS A 252 10.38 10.17 -8.61
CA LYS A 252 9.37 11.24 -8.72
C LYS A 252 8.80 11.61 -7.36
N VAL A 253 8.39 10.60 -6.58
CA VAL A 253 7.77 10.80 -5.26
C VAL A 253 8.79 11.33 -4.25
N ILE A 254 9.98 10.72 -4.15
CA ILE A 254 10.96 11.15 -3.14
C ILE A 254 11.49 12.58 -3.41
N ILE A 255 11.66 12.99 -4.68
CA ILE A 255 12.03 14.37 -5.03
C ILE A 255 10.93 15.34 -4.60
N ALA A 256 9.67 15.04 -4.91
CA ALA A 256 8.54 15.87 -4.49
C ALA A 256 8.52 16.04 -2.96
N MET A 257 8.74 14.94 -2.23
CA MET A 257 8.77 14.92 -0.77
C MET A 257 9.94 15.71 -0.17
N ILE A 258 11.14 15.62 -0.76
CA ILE A 258 12.32 16.41 -0.34
C ILE A 258 12.05 17.90 -0.53
N LEU A 259 11.54 18.30 -1.69
CA LEU A 259 11.19 19.69 -1.98
C LEU A 259 10.09 20.20 -1.04
N LEU A 260 9.08 19.37 -0.76
CA LEU A 260 8.03 19.70 0.19
C LEU A 260 8.58 19.84 1.61
N SER A 261 9.57 19.03 2.00
CA SER A 261 10.24 19.15 3.30
C SER A 261 11.03 20.43 3.44
N LEU A 262 11.76 20.83 2.39
CA LEU A 262 12.42 22.13 2.34
C LEU A 262 11.40 23.27 2.52
N VAL A 263 10.28 23.23 1.79
CA VAL A 263 9.20 24.21 1.93
C VAL A 263 8.63 24.21 3.35
N GLY A 264 8.38 23.03 3.92
CA GLY A 264 7.91 22.89 5.30
C GLY A 264 8.88 23.50 6.31
N ALA A 265 10.18 23.25 6.18
CA ALA A 265 11.19 23.75 7.10
C ALA A 265 11.39 25.28 6.98
N VAL A 266 11.32 25.84 5.78
CA VAL A 266 11.57 27.28 5.55
C VAL A 266 10.33 28.13 5.83
N PHE A 267 9.13 27.64 5.51
CA PHE A 267 7.91 28.44 5.60
C PHE A 267 7.02 28.05 6.78
N ILE A 268 6.83 26.75 7.03
CA ILE A 268 5.90 26.26 8.05
C ILE A 268 6.55 26.35 9.43
N LEU A 269 7.74 25.78 9.61
CA LEU A 269 8.42 25.72 10.90
C LEU A 269 8.56 27.09 11.59
N PRO A 270 9.03 28.17 10.92
CA PRO A 270 9.26 29.44 11.59
C PRO A 270 7.97 30.15 12.03
N ALA A 271 6.82 29.79 11.45
CA ALA A 271 5.52 30.29 11.90
C ALA A 271 5.22 29.80 13.34
N PHE A 272 5.55 28.55 13.66
CA PHE A 272 5.34 27.98 15.00
C PHE A 272 6.28 28.57 16.05
N TYR A 273 7.48 29.02 15.66
CA TYR A 273 8.40 29.70 16.57
C TYR A 273 7.88 31.06 17.09
N ARG A 274 6.87 31.64 16.44
CA ARG A 274 6.21 32.86 16.91
C ARG A 274 5.26 32.61 18.08
N LEU A 275 4.90 31.35 18.36
CA LEU A 275 3.98 31.00 19.45
C LEU A 275 4.55 31.34 20.84
N LYS A 276 3.67 31.63 21.78
CA LYS A 276 4.03 32.02 23.17
C LYS A 276 4.77 30.92 23.94
N MET A 277 4.60 29.65 23.56
CA MET A 277 5.18 28.48 24.25
C MET A 277 6.70 28.36 24.08
N VAL A 278 7.28 28.96 23.04
CA VAL A 278 8.73 29.01 22.84
C VAL A 278 9.28 30.13 23.71
N LYS A 279 10.17 29.83 24.65
CA LYS A 279 10.87 30.86 25.46
C LYS A 279 12.27 31.08 24.93
#